data_AF-A0AA48KR08-F1
#
_entry.id   AF-A0AA48KR08-F1
#
_cell.length_a   1.000
_cell.length_b   1.000
_cell.length_c   1.000
_cell.angle_alpha   90.00
_cell.angle_beta   90.00
_cell.angle_gamma   90.00
#
_symmetry.space_group_name_H-M   'P 1'
#
loop_
_entity.id
_entity.type
_entity.pdbx_description
1 polymer ?
#
loop_
_entity_poly.entity_id
_entity_poly.type
_entity_poly.pdbx_seq_one_letter_code
_entity_poly.pdbx_strand_id
1 'polypeptide(L)'
;MKRAFIILIEIAFLFAILQTSFAQYVLGDVQGEVSGWFESVANYSEREQLSELRDNLQPYVAKLSEQQQTYLNQLTNDKERMRKFSADYCKGDDKNPYVYGETLKIVCAEFVSSRVLFPAKNS
;
A
#
# COMPACT_ATOMS: atom_id res chain seq x y z
N MET A 1 18.36 13.91 41.18
CA MET A 1 17.53 15.13 41.32
C MET A 1 17.95 16.26 40.38
N LYS A 2 19.20 16.75 40.41
CA LYS A 2 19.65 17.85 39.51
C LYS A 2 19.49 17.55 38.00
N ARG A 3 19.79 16.32 37.56
CA ARG A 3 19.63 15.91 36.15
C ARG A 3 18.17 15.92 35.69
N ALA A 4 17.24 15.43 36.51
CA ALA A 4 15.81 15.46 36.22
C ALA A 4 15.27 16.91 36.17
N PHE A 5 15.77 17.78 37.04
CA PHE A 5 15.42 19.20 37.03
C PHE A 5 15.92 19.92 35.78
N ILE A 6 17.15 19.62 35.33
CA ILE A 6 17.71 20.15 34.08
C ILE A 6 16.88 19.69 32.87
N ILE A 7 16.54 18.39 32.82
CA ILE A 7 15.71 17.82 31.75
C ILE A 7 14.31 18.48 31.73
N LEU A 8 13.70 18.71 32.89
CA LEU A 8 12.41 19.39 32.98
C LEU A 8 12.47 20.84 32.50
N ILE A 9 13.55 21.56 32.81
CA ILE A 9 13.77 22.92 32.31
C ILE A 9 13.95 22.91 30.80
N GLU A 10 14.70 21.96 30.25
CA GLU A 10 14.93 21.83 28.82
C GLU A 10 13.64 21.53 28.05
N ILE A 11 12.80 20.62 28.58
CA ILE A 11 11.47 20.34 28.04
C ILE A 11 10.56 21.58 28.12
N ALA A 12 10.56 22.30 29.25
CA ALA A 12 9.77 23.51 29.41
C ALA A 12 10.22 24.62 28.45
N PHE A 13 11.53 24.73 28.19
CA PHE A 13 12.11 25.69 27.26
C PHE A 13 11.72 25.37 25.82
N LEU A 14 11.80 24.09 25.42
CA LEU A 14 11.32 23.63 24.11
C LEU A 14 9.83 23.92 23.93
N PHE A 15 9.02 23.68 24.96
CA PHE A 15 7.59 23.97 24.94
C PHE A 15 7.29 25.46 24.79
N ALA A 16 8.04 26.32 25.48
CA ALA A 16 7.92 27.77 25.36
C ALA A 16 8.27 28.28 23.95
N ILE A 17 9.30 27.72 23.32
CA ILE A 17 9.68 28.02 21.93
C ILE A 17 8.60 27.55 20.95
N LEU A 18 8.03 26.36 21.18
CA LEU A 18 6.95 25.80 20.35
C LEU A 18 5.66 26.61 20.40
N GLN A 19 5.39 27.34 21.48
CA GLN A 19 4.22 28.22 21.59
C GLN A 19 4.43 29.61 20.94
N THR A 20 5.62 29.91 20.41
CA THR A 20 5.82 31.18 19.71
C THR A 20 5.02 31.25 18.42
N SER A 21 4.55 32.44 18.07
CA SER A 21 3.79 32.69 16.84
C SER A 21 4.56 32.32 15.57
N PHE A 22 5.89 32.28 15.62
CA PHE A 22 6.76 31.80 14.55
C PHE A 22 6.67 30.27 14.35
N ALA A 23 6.68 29.49 15.44
CA ALA A 23 6.55 28.03 15.36
C ALA A 23 5.13 27.61 14.91
N GLN A 24 4.09 28.32 15.35
CA GLN A 24 2.73 28.07 14.86
C GLN A 24 2.51 28.50 13.41
N TYR A 25 3.22 29.53 12.93
CA TYR A 25 3.20 29.92 11.52
C TYR A 25 3.90 28.87 10.62
N VAL A 26 5.06 28.36 11.05
CA VAL A 26 5.77 27.27 10.34
C VAL A 26 5.02 25.94 10.44
N LEU A 27 4.39 25.62 11.57
CA LEU A 27 3.61 24.37 11.76
C LEU A 27 2.16 24.46 11.26
N GLY A 28 1.64 25.68 11.09
CA GLY A 28 0.29 25.95 10.58
C GLY A 28 0.11 25.52 9.13
N ASP A 29 1.14 25.73 8.30
CA ASP A 29 1.18 25.22 6.92
C ASP A 29 1.49 23.71 6.85
N VAL A 30 2.03 23.14 7.91
CA VAL A 30 2.47 21.72 7.95
C VAL A 30 1.30 20.78 8.31
N GLN A 31 0.16 21.27 8.80
CA GLN A 31 -1.04 20.43 9.03
C GLN A 31 -1.67 19.92 7.72
N GLY A 32 -1.52 20.64 6.60
CA GLY A 32 -1.96 20.15 5.28
C GLY A 32 -1.01 19.11 4.67
N GLU A 33 0.30 19.25 4.92
CA GLU A 33 1.34 18.43 4.32
C GLU A 33 1.66 17.15 5.15
N VAL A 34 1.35 17.15 6.46
CA VAL A 34 1.56 15.99 7.33
C VAL A 34 0.66 14.81 6.97
N SER A 35 -0.56 15.09 6.50
CA SER A 35 -1.47 14.06 6.01
C SER A 35 -0.98 13.49 4.67
N GLY A 36 -0.40 14.32 3.81
CA GLY A 36 0.09 13.93 2.48
C GLY A 36 1.35 13.05 2.50
N TRP A 37 2.28 13.26 3.44
CA TRP A 37 3.45 12.35 3.55
C TRP A 37 3.10 11.03 4.23
N PHE A 38 2.14 11.00 5.16
CA PHE A 38 1.70 9.74 5.76
C PHE A 38 0.96 8.87 4.73
N GLU A 39 0.14 9.52 3.88
CA GLU A 39 -0.50 8.87 2.75
C GLU A 39 0.54 8.46 1.68
N SER A 40 1.59 9.24 1.43
CA SER A 40 2.67 8.85 0.50
C SER A 40 3.52 7.68 1.01
N VAL A 41 3.78 7.59 2.32
CA VAL A 41 4.46 6.44 2.95
C VAL A 41 3.57 5.18 2.92
N ALA A 42 2.27 5.32 3.18
CA ALA A 42 1.31 4.22 3.04
C ALA A 42 1.22 3.73 1.57
N ASN A 43 1.21 4.66 0.62
CA ASN A 43 1.17 4.37 -0.82
C ASN A 43 2.48 3.78 -1.34
N TYR A 44 3.63 4.10 -0.73
CA TYR A 44 4.93 3.54 -1.14
C TYR A 44 4.99 2.03 -0.91
N SER A 45 4.61 1.58 0.29
CA SER A 45 4.54 0.13 0.58
C SER A 45 3.52 -0.58 -0.30
N GLU A 46 2.39 0.07 -0.60
CA GLU A 46 1.39 -0.50 -1.50
C GLU A 46 1.89 -0.65 -2.94
N ARG A 47 2.60 0.36 -3.47
CA ARG A 47 3.22 0.32 -4.80
C ARG A 47 4.28 -0.76 -4.90
N GLU A 48 5.09 -0.95 -3.86
CA GLU A 48 6.10 -1.99 -3.80
C GLU A 48 5.47 -3.39 -3.82
N GLN A 49 4.43 -3.61 -3.02
CA GLN A 49 3.70 -4.90 -2.99
C GLN A 49 3.02 -5.21 -4.34
N LEU A 50 2.50 -4.20 -5.03
CA LEU A 50 1.94 -4.34 -6.38
C LEU A 50 3.03 -4.64 -7.42
N SER A 51 4.24 -4.10 -7.26
CA SER A 51 5.38 -4.41 -8.12
C SER A 51 5.82 -5.86 -7.94
N GLU A 52 5.98 -6.32 -6.69
CA GLU A 52 6.38 -7.69 -6.36
C GLU A 52 5.40 -8.72 -6.97
N LEU A 53 4.09 -8.47 -6.84
CA LEU A 53 3.05 -9.29 -7.46
C LEU A 53 3.22 -9.40 -8.99
N ARG A 54 3.53 -8.28 -9.65
CA ARG A 54 3.68 -8.25 -11.11
C ARG A 54 4.93 -8.97 -11.56
N ASP A 55 6.03 -8.81 -10.84
CA ASP A 55 7.28 -9.52 -11.13
C ASP A 55 7.08 -11.04 -11.02
N ASN A 56 6.31 -11.50 -10.02
CA ASN A 56 5.98 -12.92 -9.86
C ASN A 56 5.05 -13.44 -10.97
N LEU A 57 4.14 -12.61 -11.47
CA LEU A 57 3.25 -12.97 -12.58
C LEU A 57 3.93 -12.85 -13.95
N GLN A 58 4.99 -12.06 -14.09
CA GLN A 58 5.68 -11.74 -15.35
C GLN A 58 6.02 -12.99 -16.20
N PRO A 59 6.58 -14.09 -15.65
CA PRO A 59 6.94 -15.27 -16.44
C PRO A 59 5.73 -15.99 -17.06
N TYR A 60 4.56 -15.82 -16.44
CA TYR A 60 3.29 -16.40 -16.89
C TYR A 60 2.59 -15.45 -17.86
N VAL A 61 2.57 -14.16 -17.55
CA VAL A 61 2.02 -13.09 -18.39
C VAL A 61 2.71 -13.07 -19.76
N ALA A 62 4.03 -13.23 -19.80
CA ALA A 62 4.80 -13.24 -21.05
C ALA A 62 4.39 -14.35 -22.04
N LYS A 63 3.70 -15.40 -21.58
CA LYS A 63 3.21 -16.51 -22.41
C LYS A 63 1.77 -16.31 -22.88
N LEU A 64 1.09 -15.27 -22.43
CA LEU A 64 -0.30 -14.98 -22.77
C LEU A 64 -0.42 -14.13 -24.04
N SER A 65 -1.61 -14.13 -24.65
CA SER A 65 -1.92 -13.19 -25.74
C SER A 65 -1.88 -11.73 -25.26
N GLU A 66 -1.64 -10.79 -26.16
CA GLU A 66 -1.57 -9.35 -25.86
C GLU A 66 -2.82 -8.83 -25.14
N GLN A 67 -4.00 -9.33 -25.51
CA GLN A 67 -5.26 -8.98 -24.86
C GLN A 67 -5.32 -9.47 -23.40
N GLN A 68 -4.85 -10.68 -23.14
CA GLN A 68 -4.79 -11.24 -21.78
C GLN A 68 -3.72 -10.56 -20.92
N GLN A 69 -2.59 -10.18 -21.52
CA GLN A 69 -1.55 -9.40 -20.85
C GLN A 69 -2.09 -8.02 -20.44
N THR A 70 -2.79 -7.35 -21.35
CA THR A 70 -3.44 -6.06 -21.08
C THR A 70 -4.47 -6.19 -19.97
N TYR A 71 -5.30 -7.23 -20.02
CA TYR A 71 -6.29 -7.53 -18.99
C TYR A 71 -5.66 -7.72 -17.61
N LEU A 72 -4.62 -8.56 -17.50
CA LEU A 72 -3.91 -8.79 -16.25
C LEU A 72 -3.21 -7.53 -15.74
N ASN A 73 -2.59 -6.74 -16.62
CA ASN A 73 -1.96 -5.48 -16.23
C ASN A 73 -2.96 -4.46 -15.67
N GLN A 74 -4.15 -4.37 -16.27
CA GLN A 74 -5.24 -3.52 -15.77
C GLN A 74 -5.80 -4.05 -14.45
N LEU A 75 -5.90 -5.37 -14.31
CA LEU A 75 -6.34 -6.01 -13.09
C LEU A 75 -5.38 -5.73 -11.93
N THR A 76 -4.07 -5.88 -12.13
CA THR A 76 -3.03 -5.70 -11.10
C THR A 76 -2.64 -4.23 -10.87
N ASN A 77 -3.28 -3.28 -11.56
CA ASN A 77 -3.07 -1.84 -11.35
C ASN A 77 -3.99 -1.26 -10.26
N ASP A 78 -5.03 -2.00 -9.86
CA ASP A 78 -6.11 -1.50 -9.02
C ASP A 78 -6.53 -2.59 -8.04
N LYS A 79 -6.30 -2.31 -6.76
CA LYS A 79 -6.58 -3.24 -5.66
C LYS A 79 -8.07 -3.57 -5.52
N GLU A 80 -8.96 -2.65 -5.85
CA GLU A 80 -10.40 -2.92 -5.82
C GLU A 80 -10.78 -3.93 -6.91
N ARG A 81 -10.21 -3.78 -8.11
CA ARG A 81 -10.37 -4.76 -9.20
C ARG A 81 -9.80 -6.11 -8.82
N MET A 82 -8.63 -6.15 -8.19
CA MET A 82 -8.05 -7.39 -7.68
C MET A 82 -8.94 -8.07 -6.62
N ARG A 83 -9.49 -7.30 -5.67
CA ARG A 83 -10.41 -7.81 -4.65
C ARG A 83 -11.67 -8.39 -5.29
N LYS A 84 -12.27 -7.65 -6.22
CA LYS A 84 -13.45 -8.08 -6.95
C LYS A 84 -13.17 -9.35 -7.76
N PHE A 85 -12.07 -9.39 -8.50
CA PHE A 85 -11.63 -10.58 -9.23
C PHE A 85 -11.41 -11.78 -8.30
N SER A 86 -10.79 -11.57 -7.14
CA SER A 86 -10.58 -12.65 -6.16
C SER A 86 -11.90 -13.18 -5.60
N ALA A 87 -12.85 -12.29 -5.30
CA ALA A 87 -14.18 -12.67 -4.83
C ALA A 87 -14.95 -13.44 -5.91
N ASP A 88 -14.99 -12.91 -7.13
CA ASP A 88 -15.80 -13.43 -8.22
C ASP A 88 -15.23 -14.75 -8.78
N TYR A 89 -13.90 -14.82 -9.00
CA TYR A 89 -13.27 -15.91 -9.79
C TYR A 89 -12.30 -16.81 -9.01
N CYS A 90 -11.77 -16.38 -7.87
CA CYS A 90 -10.89 -17.23 -7.05
C CYS A 90 -11.64 -17.92 -5.91
N LYS A 91 -12.68 -17.28 -5.37
CA LYS A 91 -13.55 -17.84 -4.34
C LYS A 91 -14.90 -18.28 -4.90
N GLY A 92 -15.42 -17.53 -5.87
CA GLY A 92 -16.61 -17.89 -6.62
C GLY A 92 -16.30 -18.88 -7.75
N ASP A 93 -17.36 -19.49 -8.27
CA ASP A 93 -17.31 -20.41 -9.42
C ASP A 93 -17.53 -19.69 -10.77
N ASP A 94 -17.44 -18.36 -10.80
CA ASP A 94 -17.65 -17.60 -12.03
C ASP A 94 -16.52 -17.82 -13.03
N LYS A 95 -16.86 -17.76 -14.32
CA LYS A 95 -15.91 -17.95 -15.41
C LYS A 95 -15.42 -16.60 -15.93
N ASN A 96 -14.11 -16.41 -15.89
CA ASN A 96 -13.49 -15.24 -16.50
C ASN A 96 -13.12 -15.51 -17.97
N PRO A 97 -13.53 -14.64 -18.92
CA PRO A 97 -13.28 -14.86 -20.34
C PRO A 97 -11.82 -14.68 -20.77
N TYR A 98 -11.01 -13.99 -19.97
CA TYR A 98 -9.61 -13.67 -20.28
C TYR A 98 -8.62 -14.55 -19.50
N VAL A 99 -8.95 -14.92 -18.26
CA VAL A 99 -8.06 -15.66 -17.35
C VAL A 99 -8.77 -16.91 -16.85
N TYR A 100 -8.40 -18.08 -17.37
CA TYR A 100 -9.05 -19.35 -17.04
C TYR A 100 -8.04 -20.50 -16.96
N GLY A 101 -8.48 -21.67 -16.50
CA GLY A 101 -7.67 -22.87 -16.45
C GLY A 101 -6.46 -22.74 -15.53
N GLU A 102 -5.27 -23.08 -16.03
CA GLU A 102 -4.01 -23.01 -15.29
C GLU A 102 -3.63 -21.58 -14.92
N THR A 103 -3.81 -20.62 -15.84
CA THR A 103 -3.53 -19.20 -15.60
C THR A 103 -4.36 -18.66 -14.44
N LEU A 104 -5.64 -19.04 -14.35
CA LEU A 104 -6.50 -18.63 -13.23
C LEU A 104 -5.99 -19.18 -11.89
N LYS A 105 -5.55 -20.45 -11.86
CA LYS A 105 -4.97 -21.04 -10.64
C LYS A 105 -3.73 -20.31 -10.18
N ILE A 106 -2.83 -19.97 -11.11
CA ILE A 106 -1.60 -19.21 -10.82
C ILE A 106 -1.93 -17.81 -10.30
N VAL A 107 -2.81 -17.09 -10.99
CA VAL A 107 -3.22 -15.73 -10.59
C VAL A 107 -3.88 -15.76 -9.21
N CYS A 108 -4.77 -16.71 -8.95
CA CYS A 108 -5.41 -16.85 -7.65
C CYS A 108 -4.44 -17.23 -6.53
N ALA A 109 -3.48 -18.13 -6.81
CA ALA A 109 -2.43 -18.47 -5.85
C ALA A 109 -1.58 -17.26 -5.49
N GLU A 110 -1.20 -16.47 -6.50
CA GLU A 110 -0.38 -15.27 -6.32
C GLU A 110 -1.15 -14.14 -5.61
N PHE A 111 -2.46 -14.04 -5.83
CA PHE A 111 -3.31 -13.07 -5.13
C PHE A 111 -3.44 -13.41 -3.65
N VAL A 112 -3.52 -14.70 -3.29
CA VAL A 112 -3.57 -15.18 -1.91
C VAL A 112 -2.23 -15.02 -1.20
N SER A 113 -1.11 -15.25 -1.89
CA SER A 113 0.24 -15.03 -1.34
C SER A 113 0.58 -13.54 -1.22
N SER A 114 -0.03 -12.68 -2.05
CA SER A 114 0.24 -11.24 -2.03
C SER A 114 -0.24 -10.57 -0.74
N ARG A 115 0.62 -9.73 -0.18
CA ARG A 115 0.28 -8.84 0.94
C ARG A 115 -0.66 -7.70 0.52
N VAL A 116 -0.86 -7.52 -0.79
CA VAL A 116 -1.75 -6.50 -1.38
C VAL A 116 -3.20 -6.72 -0.93
N LEU A 117 -3.69 -7.96 -1.01
CA LEU A 117 -5.08 -8.30 -0.65
C LEU A 117 -5.23 -8.66 0.83
N PHE A 118 -4.20 -9.26 1.42
CA PHE A 118 -4.17 -9.70 2.81
C PHE A 118 -2.97 -9.05 3.53
N PRO A 119 -3.07 -7.78 3.96
CA PRO A 119 -2.00 -7.15 4.70
C PRO A 119 -1.72 -7.96 5.97
N ALA A 120 -0.43 -8.16 6.28
CA ALA A 120 -0.02 -8.86 7.49
C ALA A 120 -0.71 -8.23 8.69
N LYS A 121 -1.33 -9.07 9.54
CA LYS A 121 -1.98 -8.62 10.76
C LYS A 121 -0.88 -8.09 11.68
N ASN A 122 -0.77 -6.78 11.81
CA ASN A 122 0.13 -6.16 12.79
C ASN A 122 -0.31 -6.65 14.17
N SER A 123 0.50 -7.51 14.79
CA SER A 123 0.36 -7.97 16.17
C SER A 123 1.27 -7.19 17.08
#